data_AF-A0A158KAN8-F1
#
_entry.id   AF-A0A158KAN8-F1
#
_cell.length_a   1.000
_cell.length_b   1.000
_cell.length_c   1.000
_cell.angle_alpha   90.00
_cell.angle_beta   90.00
_cell.angle_gamma   90.00
#
_symmetry.space_group_name_H-M   'P 1'
#
loop_
_entity.id
_entity.type
_entity.pdbx_description
1 polymer ?
#
loop_
_entity_poly.entity_id
_entity_poly.type
_entity_poly.pdbx_seq_one_letter_code
_entity_poly.pdbx_strand_id
1 'polypeptide(L)' 'MSDHDSQAPDRASVSAYVDAALALHFPALSEAAAARVHEQFARIAMLAAPVLAMPLSADDEPAPVYRP' A
#
# COMPACT_ATOMS: atom_id res chain seq x y z
N MET A 1 8.79 -3.92 25.21
CA MET A 1 8.71 -3.13 23.98
C MET A 1 8.66 -4.15 22.87
N SER A 2 7.48 -4.41 22.32
CA SER A 2 7.34 -5.38 21.25
C SER A 2 7.85 -4.75 19.98
N ASP A 3 8.97 -5.27 19.48
CA ASP A 3 9.47 -5.01 18.14
C ASP A 3 8.31 -5.31 17.18
N HIS A 4 7.62 -4.26 16.71
CA HIS A 4 6.85 -4.36 15.50
C HIS A 4 7.90 -4.45 14.40
N ASP A 5 8.38 -5.67 14.19
CA ASP A 5 9.15 -6.04 13.02
C ASP A 5 8.44 -5.38 11.83
N SER A 6 9.12 -4.40 11.22
CA SER A 6 8.76 -3.83 9.93
C SER A 6 8.95 -4.91 8.87
N GLN A 7 8.19 -6.01 8.98
CA GLN A 7 8.20 -7.08 8.03
C GLN A 7 7.51 -6.52 6.79
N ALA A 8 8.30 -6.35 5.73
CA ALA A 8 7.75 -6.00 4.42
C ALA A 8 6.59 -6.96 4.12
N PRO A 9 5.42 -6.43 3.71
CA PRO A 9 4.25 -7.26 3.52
C PRO A 9 4.58 -8.35 2.51
N ASP A 10 4.41 -9.61 2.91
CA ASP A 10 4.64 -10.72 1.99
C ASP A 10 3.63 -10.65 0.84
N ARG A 11 3.96 -11.26 -0.29
CA ARG A 11 3.15 -11.19 -1.50
C ARG A 11 1.72 -11.73 -1.29
N ALA A 12 1.53 -12.67 -0.37
CA ALA A 12 0.21 -13.24 -0.09
C ALA A 12 -0.66 -12.25 0.70
N SER A 13 -0.08 -11.54 1.66
CA SER A 13 -0.76 -10.47 2.42
C SER A 13 -1.21 -9.32 1.53
N VAL A 14 -0.37 -8.92 0.56
CA VAL A 14 -0.71 -7.90 -0.44
C VAL A 14 -1.87 -8.34 -1.33
N SER A 15 -1.86 -9.60 -1.81
CA SER A 15 -2.94 -10.14 -2.64
C SER A 15 -4.28 -10.12 -1.89
N ALA A 16 -4.31 -10.60 -0.65
CA ALA A 16 -5.54 -10.64 0.15
C ALA A 16 -6.10 -9.23 0.42
N TYR A 17 -5.22 -8.25 0.65
CA TYR A 17 -5.62 -6.85 0.77
C TYR A 17 -6.28 -6.33 -0.52
N VAL A 18 -5.65 -6.59 -1.68
CA VAL A 18 -6.18 -6.15 -2.97
C VAL A 18 -7.56 -6.76 -3.23
N ASP A 19 -7.74 -8.05 -2.95
CA ASP A 19 -9.03 -8.72 -3.12
C ASP A 19 -10.13 -8.08 -2.25
N ALA A 20 -9.84 -7.84 -0.97
CA ALA A 20 -10.79 -7.19 -0.06
C ALA A 20 -11.14 -5.76 -0.51
N ALA A 21 -10.14 -4.98 -0.93
CA ALA A 21 -10.32 -3.61 -1.39
C ALA A 21 -11.14 -3.56 -2.70
N LEU A 22 -10.89 -4.47 -3.64
CA LEU A 22 -11.64 -4.57 -4.88
C LEU A 22 -13.10 -4.96 -4.61
N ALA A 23 -13.34 -5.92 -3.73
CA ALA A 23 -14.70 -6.31 -3.36
C ALA A 23 -15.49 -5.16 -2.71
N LEU A 24 -14.84 -4.35 -1.87
CA LEU A 24 -15.48 -3.23 -1.17
C LEU A 24 -15.75 -2.02 -2.05
N HIS A 25 -14.77 -1.62 -2.88
CA HIS A 25 -14.81 -0.35 -3.60
C HIS A 25 -15.17 -0.50 -5.09
N PHE A 26 -14.93 -1.67 -5.67
CA PHE A 26 -15.08 -1.93 -7.10
C PHE A 26 -15.80 -3.26 -7.40
N PRO A 27 -17.02 -3.47 -6.85
CA PRO A 27 -17.71 -4.77 -6.93
C PRO A 27 -18.09 -5.20 -8.36
N ALA A 28 -18.09 -4.28 -9.33
CA ALA A 28 -18.39 -4.55 -10.74
C ALA A 28 -17.14 -4.62 -11.64
N LEU A 29 -15.93 -4.65 -11.05
CA LEU A 29 -14.70 -4.71 -11.82
C LEU A 29 -14.56 -6.06 -12.53
N SER A 30 -14.14 -6.05 -13.80
CA SER A 30 -13.91 -7.29 -14.54
C SER A 30 -12.69 -8.03 -13.99
N GLU A 31 -12.68 -9.36 -14.12
CA GLU A 31 -11.55 -10.20 -13.68
C GLU A 31 -10.23 -9.80 -14.35
N ALA A 32 -10.27 -9.46 -15.65
CA ALA A 32 -9.08 -9.01 -16.37
C ALA A 32 -8.53 -7.68 -15.82
N ALA A 33 -9.40 -6.77 -15.38
CA ALA A 33 -8.97 -5.54 -14.73
C ALA A 33 -8.48 -5.81 -13.30
N ALA A 34 -9.13 -6.70 -12.54
CA ALA A 34 -8.68 -7.12 -11.22
C ALA A 34 -7.27 -7.74 -11.25
N ALA A 35 -6.99 -8.62 -12.22
CA ALA A 35 -5.67 -9.20 -12.41
C ALA A 35 -4.59 -8.13 -12.67
N ARG A 36 -4.91 -7.12 -13.47
CA ARG A 36 -4.00 -5.97 -13.70
C ARG A 36 -3.78 -5.16 -12.43
N VAL A 37 -4.81 -4.95 -11.60
CA VAL A 37 -4.68 -4.26 -10.31
C VAL A 37 -3.72 -5.01 -9.41
N HIS A 38 -3.85 -6.34 -9.29
CA HIS A 38 -2.90 -7.17 -8.53
C HIS A 38 -1.46 -6.98 -8.98
N GLU A 39 -1.21 -7.06 -10.30
CA GLU A 39 0.13 -6.85 -10.85
C GLU A 39 0.69 -5.46 -10.54
N GLN A 40 -0.12 -4.41 -10.70
CA GLN A 40 0.35 -3.04 -10.42
C GLN A 40 0.54 -2.80 -8.93
N PHE A 41 -0.33 -3.36 -8.08
CA PHE A 41 -0.23 -3.18 -6.64
C PHE A 41 1.02 -3.87 -6.08
N ALA A 42 1.41 -5.03 -6.62
CA ALA A 42 2.68 -5.67 -6.28
C ALA A 42 3.89 -4.76 -6.61
N ARG A 43 3.86 -4.07 -7.77
CA ARG A 43 4.92 -3.10 -8.14
C ARG A 43 4.93 -1.89 -7.21
N ILE A 44 3.75 -1.36 -6.86
CA ILE A 44 3.62 -0.24 -5.93
C ILE A 44 4.13 -0.62 -4.53
N ALA A 45 3.82 -1.83 -4.06
CA ALA A 45 4.30 -2.32 -2.77
C ALA A 45 5.85 -2.33 -2.71
N MET A 46 6.51 -2.73 -3.80
CA MET A 46 7.97 -2.67 -3.89
C MET A 46 8.53 -1.24 -3.82
N LEU A 47 7.84 -0.26 -4.44
CA LEU A 47 8.24 1.14 -4.41
C LEU A 47 7.96 1.80 -3.05
N ALA A 48 6.87 1.42 -2.40
CA ALA A 48 6.46 1.95 -1.11
C ALA A 48 7.28 1.41 0.05
N ALA A 49 7.79 0.16 -0.05
CA ALA A 49 8.57 -0.48 1.00
C ALA A 49 9.73 0.38 1.57
N PRO A 50 10.63 0.97 0.75
CA PRO A 50 11.68 1.84 1.29
C PRO A 50 11.14 3.13 1.92
N VAL A 51 10.02 3.65 1.45
CA VAL A 51 9.39 4.86 2.01
C VAL A 51 8.81 4.56 3.39
N LEU A 52 8.16 3.40 3.56
CA LEU A 52 7.62 2.96 4.85
C LEU A 52 8.71 2.60 5.86
N ALA A 53 9.91 2.26 5.40
CA ALA A 53 11.06 2.00 6.26
C ALA A 53 11.76 3.28 6.74
N MET A 54 11.39 4.46 6.21
CA MET A 54 11.94 5.73 6.67
C MET A 54 11.44 6.04 8.08
N PRO A 55 12.34 6.38 9.02
CA PRO A 55 11.92 6.79 10.35
C PRO A 55 11.20 8.14 10.27
N LEU A 56 9.96 8.15 10.75
CA LEU A 56 9.16 9.37 10.92
C LEU A 56 8.89 9.57 12.40
N SER A 57 8.98 10.82 12.83
CA SER A 57 8.60 11.34 14.13
C SER A 57 7.20 11.95 14.07
N ALA A 58 6.59 12.15 15.23
CA ALA A 58 5.30 12.83 15.32
C ALA A 58 5.37 14.32 14.91
N ASP A 59 6.56 14.89 14.88
CA ASP A 59 6.81 16.29 14.51
C ASP A 59 7.09 16.46 13.01
N ASP A 60 7.19 15.36 12.23
CA ASP A 60 7.35 15.44 10.78
C ASP A 60 6.07 15.92 10.11
N GLU A 61 6.13 17.13 9.56
CA GLU A 61 5.02 17.75 8.85
C GLU A 61 4.94 17.28 7.38
N PRO A 62 3.73 17.25 6.79
CA PRO A 62 3.59 17.06 5.35
C PRO A 62 4.40 18.10 4.56
N ALA A 63 4.83 17.73 3.36
CA ALA A 63 5.45 18.68 2.45
C ALA A 63 4.56 19.93 2.28
N PRO A 64 5.13 21.14 2.26
CA PRO A 64 4.37 22.38 2.25
C PRO A 64 3.46 22.45 1.02
N VAL A 65 2.16 22.62 1.27
CA VAL A 65 1.18 22.93 0.22
C VAL A 65 1.18 24.44 0.01
N TYR A 66 1.06 24.88 -1.25
CA TYR A 66 0.93 26.29 -1.62
C TYR A 66 -0.08 27.02 -0.72
N ARG A 67 0.29 28.20 -0.21
CA ARG A 67 -0.60 29.11 0.52
C ARG A 67 -0.81 30.38 -0.34
N PRO A 68 -2.06 30.72 -0.68
CA PRO A 68 -2.39 31.92 -1.47
C PRO A 68 -2.09 33.22 -0.72
#